data_AF-A0A9D1TNQ5-F1
#
_entry.id   AF-A0A9D1TNQ5-F1
#
_cell.length_a   1.000
_cell.length_b   1.000
_cell.length_c   1.000
_cell.angle_alpha   90.00
_cell.angle_beta   90.00
_cell.angle_gamma   90.00
#
_symmetry.space_group_name_H-M   'P 1'
#
loop_
_entity.id
_entity.type
_entity.pdbx_description
1 polymer ?
#
loop_
_entity_poly.entity_id
_entity_poly.type
_entity_poly.pdbx_seq_one_letter_code
_entity_poly.pdbx_strand_id
1 'polypeptide(L)'
;MKINRFVLSEMRVNCYVVYDFDGNRAILIDAPSGISPVISFIKENSLALEAVLLTHAHFDHVQGLYELDHAFKDLDIYLSEDDEALFCSGNKKILKDFGMLSKETDNEFSYIGKIMTKRLPGNIFGFDVMKTSGHTKGSVCFYSEKEGILFSGDTVFLYGYGRYDLGGSMTELFASLKKIKSLDGETMLLPGHGECGKLKMHLD
;
A
#
# COMPACT_ATOMS: atom_id res chain seq x y z
N MET A 1 -16.14 -9.98 -5.70
CA MET A 1 -15.09 -8.96 -5.43
C MET A 1 -15.10 -7.90 -6.53
N LYS A 2 -15.02 -6.63 -6.13
CA LYS A 2 -14.89 -5.45 -7.01
C LYS A 2 -13.72 -4.61 -6.53
N ILE A 3 -13.13 -3.84 -7.44
CA ILE A 3 -11.98 -2.97 -7.14
C ILE A 3 -12.30 -1.58 -7.69
N ASN A 4 -12.23 -0.56 -6.83
CA ASN A 4 -12.25 0.83 -7.26
C ASN A 4 -10.90 1.48 -6.98
N ARG A 5 -10.27 2.04 -8.02
CA ARG A 5 -8.97 2.72 -7.93
C ARG A 5 -9.18 4.22 -7.83
N PHE A 6 -8.53 4.84 -6.86
CA PHE A 6 -8.42 6.29 -6.71
C PHE A 6 -6.96 6.69 -6.89
N VAL A 7 -6.69 7.67 -7.75
CA VAL A 7 -5.35 8.24 -7.90
C VAL A 7 -5.31 9.53 -7.10
N LEU A 8 -4.57 9.53 -6.00
CA LEU A 8 -4.61 10.56 -4.97
C LEU A 8 -3.20 11.10 -4.66
N SER A 9 -3.15 12.19 -3.89
CA SER A 9 -1.95 12.97 -3.53
C SER A 9 -1.19 13.58 -4.72
N GLU A 10 -0.23 14.45 -4.43
CA GLU A 10 0.70 14.99 -5.43
C GLU A 10 1.61 13.91 -6.02
N MET A 11 1.87 12.83 -5.27
CA MET A 11 2.65 11.66 -5.69
C MET A 11 1.86 10.70 -6.59
N ARG A 12 0.56 10.96 -6.80
CA ARG A 12 -0.32 10.16 -7.67
C ARG A 12 -0.35 8.68 -7.28
N VAL A 13 -0.44 8.42 -5.99
CA VAL A 13 -0.57 7.07 -5.42
C VAL A 13 -1.90 6.47 -5.84
N ASN A 14 -1.87 5.23 -6.31
CA ASN A 14 -3.03 4.40 -6.55
C ASN A 14 -3.48 3.79 -5.22
N CYS A 15 -4.60 4.28 -4.71
CA CYS A 15 -5.32 3.75 -3.56
C CYS A 15 -6.46 2.85 -4.04
N TYR A 16 -6.61 1.66 -3.46
CA TYR A 16 -7.61 0.69 -3.92
C TYR A 16 -8.62 0.35 -2.84
N VAL A 17 -9.89 0.58 -3.12
CA VAL A 17 -10.99 -0.01 -2.33
C VAL A 17 -11.33 -1.35 -2.97
N VAL A 18 -11.06 -2.44 -2.26
CA VAL A 18 -11.48 -3.78 -2.66
C VAL A 18 -12.70 -4.14 -1.82
N TYR A 19 -13.80 -4.50 -2.46
CA TYR A 19 -15.08 -4.67 -1.78
C TYR A 19 -15.93 -5.77 -2.40
N ASP A 20 -17.09 -6.05 -1.78
CA ASP A 20 -18.03 -7.06 -2.27
C ASP A 20 -17.39 -8.47 -2.27
N PHE A 21 -16.69 -8.79 -1.17
CA PHE A 21 -16.10 -10.12 -0.92
C PHE A 21 -17.17 -11.18 -0.66
N ASP A 22 -18.26 -10.79 0.01
CA ASP A 22 -19.55 -11.47 0.19
C ASP A 22 -20.39 -10.52 1.07
N GLY A 23 -21.21 -9.66 0.47
CA GLY A 23 -21.93 -8.57 1.17
C GLY A 23 -21.28 -7.19 0.99
N ASN A 24 -21.50 -6.25 1.93
CA ASN A 24 -20.99 -4.87 1.84
C ASN A 24 -19.57 -4.67 2.41
N ARG A 25 -18.82 -5.74 2.63
CA ARG A 25 -17.47 -5.69 3.21
C ARG A 25 -16.47 -5.03 2.26
N ALA A 26 -15.55 -4.26 2.81
CA ALA A 26 -14.49 -3.59 2.09
C ALA A 26 -13.17 -3.59 2.87
N ILE A 27 -12.06 -3.59 2.11
CA ILE A 27 -10.72 -3.30 2.60
C ILE A 27 -10.13 -2.18 1.75
N LEU A 28 -9.17 -1.47 2.33
CA LEU A 28 -8.38 -0.45 1.64
C LEU A 28 -6.95 -0.95 1.45
N ILE A 29 -6.40 -0.84 0.25
CA ILE A 29 -4.97 -1.04 -0.02
C ILE A 29 -4.32 0.33 -0.19
N ASP A 30 -3.40 0.65 0.71
CA ASP A 30 -2.70 1.93 0.87
C ASP A 30 -3.63 3.14 1.12
N ALA A 31 -3.15 4.12 1.88
CA ALA A 31 -3.90 5.29 2.32
C ALA A 31 -3.09 6.58 2.08
N PRO A 32 -3.07 7.12 0.86
CA PRO A 32 -2.40 8.38 0.56
C PRO A 32 -3.15 9.61 1.08
N SER A 33 -2.51 10.77 1.07
CA SER A 33 -3.17 12.04 1.39
C SER A 33 -4.28 12.41 0.40
N GLY A 34 -5.24 13.21 0.86
CA GLY A 34 -6.43 13.53 0.08
C GLY A 34 -7.41 12.36 -0.01
N ILE A 35 -7.48 11.53 1.04
CA ILE A 35 -8.29 10.30 1.10
C ILE A 35 -9.80 10.56 1.20
N SER A 36 -10.21 11.82 1.38
CA SER A 36 -11.62 12.23 1.49
C SER A 36 -12.58 11.62 0.43
N PRO A 37 -12.26 11.54 -0.88
CA PRO A 37 -13.12 10.88 -1.87
C PRO A 37 -13.31 9.38 -1.63
N VAL A 38 -12.31 8.70 -1.07
CA VAL A 38 -12.38 7.27 -0.69
C VAL A 38 -13.33 7.11 0.50
N ILE A 39 -13.21 7.98 1.51
CA ILE A 39 -14.11 7.99 2.67
C ILE A 39 -15.56 8.19 2.22
N SER A 40 -15.81 9.16 1.33
CA SER A 40 -17.13 9.40 0.76
C SER A 40 -17.65 8.19 0.00
N PHE A 41 -16.84 7.60 -0.88
CA PHE A 41 -17.22 6.39 -1.63
C PHE A 41 -17.63 5.24 -0.70
N ILE A 42 -16.85 4.97 0.36
CA ILE A 42 -17.14 3.92 1.34
C ILE A 42 -18.49 4.20 2.03
N LYS A 43 -18.73 5.43 2.48
CA LYS A 43 -19.95 5.81 3.20
C LYS A 43 -21.18 5.81 2.29
N GLU A 44 -21.09 6.39 1.10
CA GLU A 44 -22.19 6.49 0.13
C GLU A 44 -22.65 5.12 -0.37
N ASN A 45 -21.71 4.17 -0.53
CA ASN A 45 -22.02 2.79 -0.92
C ASN A 45 -22.33 1.88 0.29
N SER A 46 -22.43 2.45 1.50
CA SER A 46 -22.70 1.71 2.73
C SER A 46 -21.75 0.53 2.94
N LEU A 47 -20.48 0.69 2.57
CA LEU A 47 -19.46 -0.34 2.69
C LEU A 47 -18.97 -0.43 4.14
N ALA A 48 -18.88 -1.65 4.66
CA ALA A 48 -18.25 -1.96 5.94
C ALA A 48 -16.74 -2.07 5.72
N LEU A 49 -16.01 -0.98 5.96
CA LEU A 49 -14.55 -0.97 5.92
C LEU A 49 -14.00 -1.75 7.12
N GLU A 50 -13.38 -2.90 6.87
CA GLU A 50 -12.88 -3.79 7.93
C GLU A 50 -11.40 -3.55 8.24
N ALA A 51 -10.61 -3.20 7.22
CA ALA A 51 -9.17 -3.06 7.38
C ALA A 51 -8.53 -2.16 6.33
N VAL A 52 -7.37 -1.61 6.68
CA VAL A 52 -6.38 -1.05 5.76
C VAL A 52 -5.20 -2.00 5.70
N LEU A 53 -4.80 -2.41 4.49
CA LEU A 53 -3.59 -3.17 4.25
C LEU A 53 -2.56 -2.24 3.62
N LEU A 54 -1.42 -2.09 4.26
CA LEU A 54 -0.32 -1.29 3.74
C LEU A 54 0.66 -2.19 3.00
N THR A 55 0.97 -1.82 1.75
CA THR A 55 2.01 -2.50 0.95
C THR A 55 3.39 -2.21 1.52
N HIS A 56 3.60 -1.02 2.07
CA HIS A 56 4.81 -0.56 2.78
C HIS A 56 4.50 0.74 3.53
N ALA A 57 5.47 1.27 4.28
CA ALA A 57 5.27 2.41 5.18
C ALA A 57 5.87 3.75 4.71
N HIS A 58 6.10 3.97 3.40
CA HIS A 58 6.48 5.31 2.94
C HIS A 58 5.34 6.31 3.12
N PHE A 59 5.72 7.56 3.33
CA PHE A 59 4.84 8.64 3.77
C PHE A 59 3.61 8.81 2.87
N ASP A 60 3.79 8.70 1.56
CA ASP A 60 2.76 8.89 0.55
C ASP A 60 1.75 7.73 0.50
N HIS A 61 2.07 6.55 1.05
CA HIS A 61 1.14 5.43 1.17
C HIS A 61 0.41 5.37 2.52
N VAL A 62 0.79 6.19 3.50
CA VAL A 62 0.23 6.13 4.86
C VAL A 62 -0.37 7.44 5.36
N GLN A 63 -0.15 8.57 4.68
CA GLN A 63 -0.58 9.88 5.16
C GLN A 63 -2.10 9.97 5.41
N GLY A 64 -2.90 9.36 4.55
CA GLY A 64 -4.36 9.32 4.66
C GLY A 64 -4.87 8.58 5.89
N LEU A 65 -4.01 7.82 6.60
CA LEU A 65 -4.39 7.21 7.88
C LEU A 65 -4.79 8.24 8.92
N TYR A 66 -4.22 9.46 8.88
CA TYR A 66 -4.63 10.54 9.78
C TYR A 66 -6.12 10.84 9.62
N GLU A 67 -6.60 11.06 8.39
CA GLU A 67 -8.02 11.31 8.12
C GLU A 67 -8.89 10.06 8.36
N LEU A 68 -8.41 8.87 8.00
CA LEU A 68 -9.16 7.62 8.16
C LEU A 68 -9.44 7.28 9.63
N ASP A 69 -8.45 7.44 10.50
CA ASP A 69 -8.55 7.16 11.93
C ASP A 69 -9.58 8.07 12.63
N HIS A 70 -9.75 9.30 12.12
CA HIS A 70 -10.82 10.20 12.59
C HIS A 70 -12.20 9.85 12.00
N ALA A 71 -12.25 9.24 10.82
CA ALA A 71 -13.48 8.95 10.10
C ALA A 71 -14.11 7.59 10.44
N PHE A 72 -13.29 6.61 10.82
CA PHE A 72 -13.69 5.24 11.15
C PHE A 72 -13.06 4.85 12.50
N LYS A 73 -13.89 4.37 13.44
CA LYS A 73 -13.40 3.86 14.72
C LYS A 73 -12.98 2.39 14.58
N ASP A 74 -11.98 2.00 15.35
CA ASP A 74 -11.52 0.61 15.50
C ASP A 74 -11.11 -0.05 14.17
N LEU A 75 -10.50 0.73 13.27
CA LEU A 75 -10.04 0.25 11.98
C LEU A 75 -8.73 -0.53 12.14
N ASP A 76 -8.72 -1.77 11.69
CA ASP A 76 -7.52 -2.59 11.71
C ASP A 76 -6.55 -2.17 10.59
N ILE A 77 -5.35 -1.72 10.96
CA ILE A 77 -4.30 -1.37 10.01
C ILE A 77 -3.23 -2.46 10.05
N TYR A 78 -3.02 -3.11 8.92
CA TYR A 78 -2.04 -4.18 8.78
C TYR A 78 -0.79 -3.69 8.08
N LEU A 79 0.36 -3.97 8.68
CA LEU A 79 1.67 -3.59 8.20
C LEU A 79 2.66 -4.75 8.42
N SER A 80 3.67 -4.83 7.54
CA SER A 80 4.81 -5.72 7.77
C SER A 80 5.65 -5.22 8.95
N GLU A 81 6.00 -6.11 9.87
CA GLU A 81 6.84 -5.79 11.04
C GLU A 81 8.19 -5.16 10.66
N ASP A 82 8.73 -5.50 9.48
CA ASP A 82 10.00 -4.97 8.98
C ASP A 82 9.93 -3.47 8.62
N ASP A 83 8.72 -2.91 8.49
CA ASP A 83 8.47 -1.50 8.22
C ASP A 83 7.93 -0.75 9.46
N GLU A 84 7.74 -1.42 10.60
CA GLU A 84 7.23 -0.80 11.83
C GLU A 84 8.11 0.38 12.28
N ALA A 85 9.43 0.24 12.21
CA ALA A 85 10.36 1.31 12.56
C ALA A 85 10.24 2.53 11.62
N LEU A 86 10.04 2.29 10.31
CA LEU A 86 9.82 3.35 9.32
C LEU A 86 8.51 4.09 9.61
N PHE A 87 7.44 3.34 9.84
CA PHE A 87 6.12 3.85 10.20
C PHE A 87 6.15 4.71 11.48
N CYS A 88 6.69 4.15 12.58
CA CYS A 88 6.76 4.84 13.88
C CYS A 88 7.70 6.05 13.88
N SER A 89 8.67 6.10 12.97
CA SER A 89 9.52 7.28 12.80
C SER A 89 8.77 8.49 12.23
N GLY A 90 7.55 8.29 11.72
CA GLY A 90 6.77 9.32 11.04
C GLY A 90 7.42 9.77 9.74
N ASN A 91 8.21 8.90 9.08
CA ASN A 91 8.92 9.21 7.83
C ASN A 91 9.79 10.50 7.87
N LYS A 92 10.14 11.02 9.05
CA LYS A 92 10.76 12.37 9.21
C LYS A 92 12.01 12.58 8.36
N LYS A 93 12.85 11.55 8.25
CA LYS A 93 14.05 11.60 7.43
C LYS A 93 13.69 11.78 5.94
N ILE A 94 12.76 10.97 5.44
CA ILE A 94 12.35 11.00 4.03
C ILE A 94 11.66 12.33 3.73
N LEU A 95 10.74 12.78 4.58
CA LEU A 95 10.09 14.09 4.44
C LEU A 95 11.11 15.23 4.39
N LYS A 96 12.15 15.18 5.21
CA LYS A 96 13.24 16.17 5.19
C LYS A 96 14.02 16.12 3.87
N ASP A 97 14.39 14.93 3.41
CA ASP A 97 15.15 14.74 2.16
C ASP A 97 14.38 15.24 0.93
N PHE A 98 13.04 15.19 0.97
CA PHE A 98 12.14 15.73 -0.06
C PHE A 98 11.78 17.21 0.13
N GLY A 99 12.23 17.87 1.22
CA GLY A 99 11.87 19.26 1.52
C GLY A 99 10.39 19.44 1.93
N MET A 100 9.72 18.36 2.34
CA MET A 100 8.30 18.32 2.72
C MET A 100 8.08 18.34 4.24
N LEU A 101 9.16 18.39 5.02
CA LEU A 101 9.06 18.48 6.48
C LEU A 101 8.71 19.91 6.91
N SER A 102 7.49 20.10 7.38
CA SER A 102 6.99 21.30 8.05
C SER A 102 6.51 20.94 9.46
N LYS A 103 6.10 21.93 10.25
CA LYS A 103 5.53 21.67 11.57
C LYS A 103 4.22 20.88 11.47
N GLU A 104 3.42 21.18 10.45
CA GLU A 104 2.15 20.54 10.16
C GLU A 104 2.38 19.08 9.77
N THR A 105 3.26 18.80 8.80
CA THR A 105 3.54 17.42 8.38
C THR A 105 4.22 16.62 9.49
N ASP A 106 5.11 17.22 10.29
CA ASP A 106 5.71 16.53 11.43
C ASP A 106 4.67 16.12 12.47
N ASN A 107 3.69 16.98 12.76
CA ASN A 107 2.60 16.66 13.70
C ASN A 107 1.72 15.53 13.17
N GLU A 108 1.34 15.59 11.90
CA GLU A 108 0.50 14.59 11.23
C GLU A 108 1.19 13.21 11.23
N PHE A 109 2.42 13.12 10.74
CA PHE A 109 3.13 11.85 10.70
C PHE A 109 3.57 11.34 12.07
N SER A 110 3.80 12.23 13.04
CA SER A 110 4.02 11.82 14.44
C SER A 110 2.76 11.26 15.09
N TYR A 111 1.56 11.67 14.65
CA TYR A 111 0.30 11.03 15.04
C TYR A 111 0.20 9.66 14.38
N ILE A 112 0.40 9.58 13.06
CA ILE A 112 0.32 8.33 12.29
C ILE A 112 1.26 7.28 12.87
N GLY A 113 2.51 7.64 13.18
CA GLY A 113 3.50 6.72 13.76
C GLY A 113 3.15 6.17 15.15
N LYS A 114 2.07 6.64 15.78
CA LYS A 114 1.53 6.12 17.06
C LYS A 114 0.29 5.26 16.87
N ILE A 115 -0.28 5.20 15.67
CA ILE A 115 -1.41 4.32 15.38
C ILE A 115 -0.95 2.87 15.58
N MET A 116 -1.73 2.09 16.31
CA MET A 116 -1.43 0.67 16.52
C MET A 116 -1.65 -0.10 15.22
N THR A 117 -0.63 -0.83 14.78
CA THR A 117 -0.70 -1.71 13.62
C THR A 117 -0.79 -3.17 14.05
N LYS A 118 -1.34 -4.00 13.16
CA LYS A 118 -1.34 -5.47 13.27
C LYS A 118 -0.33 -6.04 12.29
N ARG A 119 0.30 -7.15 12.68
CA ARG A 119 1.20 -7.89 11.78
C ARG A 119 0.40 -8.51 10.65
N LEU A 120 0.94 -8.42 9.44
CA LEU A 120 0.39 -9.14 8.29
C LEU A 120 0.54 -10.66 8.46
N PRO A 121 -0.56 -11.44 8.35
CA PRO A 121 -0.48 -12.90 8.30
C PRO A 121 -0.03 -13.37 6.90
N GLY A 122 0.18 -14.68 6.72
CA GLY A 122 0.54 -15.24 5.40
C GLY A 122 -0.56 -15.13 4.34
N ASN A 123 -1.83 -15.12 4.76
CA ASN A 123 -2.98 -14.87 3.89
C ASN A 123 -4.00 -14.01 4.64
N ILE A 124 -4.59 -13.02 3.98
CA ILE A 124 -5.59 -12.12 4.54
C ILE A 124 -6.63 -11.74 3.50
N PHE A 125 -7.92 -11.85 3.83
CA PHE A 125 -9.03 -11.54 2.91
C PHE A 125 -8.96 -12.21 1.53
N GLY A 126 -8.35 -13.41 1.44
CA GLY A 126 -8.16 -14.13 0.17
C GLY A 126 -6.96 -13.66 -0.66
N PHE A 127 -6.08 -12.84 -0.06
CA PHE A 127 -4.80 -12.45 -0.63
C PHE A 127 -3.65 -13.13 0.10
N ASP A 128 -2.78 -13.79 -0.65
CA ASP A 128 -1.48 -14.21 -0.16
C ASP A 128 -0.59 -12.99 0.03
N VAL A 129 -0.02 -12.87 1.23
CA VAL A 129 0.91 -11.79 1.56
C VAL A 129 2.32 -12.23 1.17
N MET A 130 2.79 -11.71 0.03
CA MET A 130 4.11 -12.03 -0.50
C MET A 130 5.13 -11.02 0.01
N LYS A 131 6.13 -11.47 0.79
CA LYS A 131 7.25 -10.60 1.17
C LYS A 131 8.10 -10.24 -0.05
N THR A 132 8.12 -8.95 -0.38
CA THR A 132 8.79 -8.39 -1.54
C THR A 132 9.67 -7.20 -1.17
N SER A 133 10.55 -7.41 -0.20
CA SER A 133 11.50 -6.39 0.25
C SER A 133 12.41 -5.90 -0.87
N GLY A 134 12.93 -4.69 -0.71
CA GLY A 134 13.87 -4.07 -1.63
C GLY A 134 13.55 -2.62 -1.94
N HIS A 135 12.26 -2.26 -2.09
CA HIS A 135 11.84 -0.86 -2.11
C HIS A 135 11.88 -0.27 -0.70
N THR A 136 11.26 -0.99 0.25
CA THR A 136 11.50 -0.89 1.69
C THR A 136 11.87 -2.28 2.23
N LYS A 137 12.22 -2.38 3.51
CA LYS A 137 12.45 -3.70 4.15
C LYS A 137 11.15 -4.47 4.33
N GLY A 138 10.07 -3.77 4.64
CA GLY A 138 8.75 -4.35 4.90
C GLY A 138 7.82 -4.41 3.70
N SER A 139 8.27 -4.03 2.49
CA SER A 139 7.45 -4.13 1.27
C SER A 139 6.85 -5.53 1.09
N VAL A 140 5.54 -5.56 0.82
CA VAL A 140 4.77 -6.75 0.47
C VAL A 140 3.95 -6.51 -0.80
N CYS A 141 3.64 -7.60 -1.49
CA CYS A 141 2.58 -7.63 -2.48
C CYS A 141 1.39 -8.46 -1.95
N PHE A 142 0.17 -8.08 -2.33
CA PHE A 142 -1.05 -8.85 -2.06
C PHE A 142 -1.49 -9.55 -3.35
N TYR A 143 -1.37 -10.87 -3.38
CA TYR A 143 -1.68 -11.68 -4.56
C TYR A 143 -2.95 -12.49 -4.36
N SER A 144 -3.83 -12.50 -5.36
CA SER A 144 -4.96 -13.45 -5.38
C SER A 144 -4.91 -14.25 -6.67
N GLU A 145 -4.56 -15.54 -6.56
CA GLU A 145 -4.57 -16.46 -7.70
C GLU A 145 -5.98 -16.63 -8.28
N LYS A 146 -6.98 -16.74 -7.40
CA LYS A 146 -8.40 -16.89 -7.78
C LYS A 146 -8.87 -15.76 -8.70
N GLU A 147 -8.49 -14.53 -8.37
CA GLU A 147 -8.92 -13.33 -9.08
C GLU A 147 -7.92 -12.91 -10.17
N GLY A 148 -6.74 -13.55 -10.20
CA GLY A 148 -5.67 -13.26 -11.14
C GLY A 148 -5.12 -11.84 -11.00
N ILE A 149 -4.98 -11.32 -9.77
CA ILE A 149 -4.55 -9.94 -9.50
C ILE A 149 -3.39 -9.87 -8.51
N LEU A 150 -2.57 -8.83 -8.66
CA LEU A 150 -1.44 -8.52 -7.79
C LEU A 150 -1.42 -7.02 -7.43
N PHE A 151 -1.65 -6.69 -6.17
CA PHE A 151 -1.34 -5.36 -5.64
C PHE A 151 0.14 -5.32 -5.26
N SER A 152 0.96 -4.63 -6.04
CA SER A 152 2.42 -4.69 -5.90
C SER A 152 3.03 -3.59 -5.03
N GLY A 153 2.22 -2.62 -4.62
CA GLY A 153 2.72 -1.34 -4.10
C GLY A 153 3.82 -0.82 -5.02
N ASP A 154 4.95 -0.48 -4.41
CA ASP A 154 6.11 0.06 -5.11
C ASP A 154 7.17 -0.99 -5.42
N THR A 155 6.82 -2.28 -5.41
CA THR A 155 7.78 -3.31 -5.80
C THR A 155 8.01 -3.31 -7.31
N VAL A 156 6.93 -3.44 -8.09
CA VAL A 156 6.97 -3.52 -9.55
C VAL A 156 5.84 -2.68 -10.15
N PHE A 157 6.17 -1.99 -11.25
CA PHE A 157 5.27 -1.17 -12.04
C PHE A 157 5.11 -1.76 -13.44
N LEU A 158 4.10 -1.32 -14.20
CA LEU A 158 3.94 -1.76 -15.59
C LEU A 158 5.18 -1.47 -16.44
N TYR A 159 5.88 -0.37 -16.13
CA TYR A 159 7.07 0.09 -16.84
C TYR A 159 8.24 0.33 -15.88
N GLY A 160 8.55 -0.62 -15.00
CA GLY A 160 9.73 -0.57 -14.14
C GLY A 160 9.53 -1.21 -12.78
N TYR A 161 10.32 -0.76 -11.81
CA TYR A 161 10.28 -1.22 -10.42
C TYR A 161 10.56 -0.05 -9.48
N GLY A 162 10.23 -0.19 -8.20
CA GLY A 162 10.43 0.86 -7.21
C GLY A 162 11.88 1.23 -7.01
N ARG A 163 12.11 2.48 -6.62
CA ARG A 163 13.42 2.92 -6.13
C ARG A 163 13.81 2.14 -4.87
N TYR A 164 15.10 2.04 -4.59
CA TYR A 164 15.63 1.23 -3.47
C TYR A 164 16.58 2.02 -2.58
N ASP A 165 16.71 3.33 -2.81
CA ASP A 165 17.65 4.23 -2.13
C ASP A 165 17.02 4.95 -0.92
N LEU A 166 15.74 4.71 -0.62
CA LEU A 166 15.00 5.29 0.52
C LEU A 166 14.72 4.27 1.63
N GLY A 167 15.77 3.57 2.06
CA GLY A 167 15.68 2.51 3.08
C GLY A 167 15.51 1.10 2.51
N GLY A 168 15.61 0.96 1.19
CA GLY A 168 15.56 -0.29 0.45
C GLY A 168 16.94 -0.91 0.18
N SER A 169 16.95 -1.89 -0.71
CA SER A 169 18.13 -2.63 -1.18
C SER A 169 17.89 -3.16 -2.59
N MET A 170 18.75 -2.78 -3.52
CA MET A 170 18.69 -3.27 -4.91
C MET A 170 18.79 -4.80 -4.98
N THR A 171 19.65 -5.40 -4.17
CA THR A 171 19.83 -6.86 -4.13
C THR A 171 18.56 -7.58 -3.70
N GLU A 172 17.88 -7.06 -2.68
CA GLU A 172 16.60 -7.62 -2.22
C GLU A 172 15.50 -7.38 -3.24
N LEU A 173 15.46 -6.18 -3.84
CA LEU A 173 14.46 -5.85 -4.85
C LEU A 173 14.54 -6.80 -6.04
N PHE A 174 15.75 -7.06 -6.57
CA PHE A 174 15.91 -8.05 -7.64
C PHE A 174 15.51 -9.46 -7.23
N ALA A 175 15.77 -9.86 -5.98
CA ALA A 175 15.30 -11.16 -5.49
C ALA A 175 13.76 -11.21 -5.44
N SER A 176 13.12 -10.13 -5.02
CA SER A 176 11.66 -9.98 -5.00
C SER A 176 11.05 -9.96 -6.39
N LEU A 177 11.65 -9.23 -7.34
CA LEU A 177 11.24 -9.21 -8.74
C LEU A 177 11.35 -10.61 -9.38
N LYS A 178 12.38 -11.40 -9.06
CA LYS A 178 12.48 -12.80 -9.50
C LYS A 178 11.35 -13.68 -8.96
N LYS A 179 10.90 -13.46 -7.72
CA LYS A 179 9.73 -14.16 -7.17
C LYS A 179 8.46 -13.77 -7.92
N ILE A 180 8.26 -12.48 -8.18
CA ILE A 180 7.07 -11.98 -8.90
C ILE A 180 7.04 -12.47 -10.35
N LYS A 181 8.21 -12.69 -10.98
CA LYS A 181 8.30 -13.22 -12.36
C LYS A 181 7.56 -14.56 -12.54
N SER A 182 7.37 -15.37 -11.49
CA SER A 182 6.59 -16.61 -11.62
C SER A 182 5.08 -16.37 -11.78
N LEU A 183 4.61 -15.14 -11.57
CA LEU A 183 3.22 -14.71 -11.75
C LEU A 183 2.99 -14.02 -13.10
N ASP A 184 4.03 -13.92 -13.94
CA ASP A 184 4.01 -13.24 -15.23
C ASP A 184 2.96 -13.83 -16.20
N GLY A 185 2.41 -12.99 -17.08
CA GLY A 185 1.40 -13.39 -18.05
C GLY A 185 0.04 -12.75 -17.80
N GLU A 186 -0.95 -13.54 -17.37
CA GLU A 186 -2.35 -13.07 -17.28
C GLU A 186 -2.69 -12.32 -15.98
N THR A 187 -1.76 -12.24 -15.02
CA THR A 187 -1.98 -11.52 -13.76
C THR A 187 -2.18 -10.02 -14.02
N MET A 188 -3.27 -9.46 -13.52
CA MET A 188 -3.50 -8.01 -13.52
C MET A 188 -2.66 -7.36 -12.42
N LEU A 189 -1.73 -6.50 -12.83
CA LEU A 189 -0.90 -5.69 -11.95
C LEU A 189 -1.64 -4.41 -11.54
N LEU A 190 -1.70 -4.19 -10.22
CA LEU A 190 -2.31 -3.06 -9.54
C LEU A 190 -1.24 -2.35 -8.69
N PRO A 191 -0.39 -1.51 -9.32
CA PRO A 191 0.77 -0.92 -8.65
C PRO A 191 0.42 0.24 -7.72
N GLY A 192 1.35 0.62 -6.85
CA GLY A 192 1.29 1.81 -6.00
C GLY A 192 1.32 3.12 -6.79
N HIS A 193 1.99 3.16 -7.94
CA HIS A 193 1.95 4.30 -8.87
C HIS A 193 1.82 3.86 -10.33
N GLY A 194 1.34 4.78 -11.17
CA GLY A 194 1.26 4.58 -12.62
C GLY A 194 0.07 3.74 -13.06
N GLU A 195 0.21 3.13 -14.24
CA GLU A 195 -0.88 2.40 -14.90
C GLU A 195 -1.02 0.97 -14.36
N CYS A 196 -2.28 0.54 -14.22
CA CYS A 196 -2.61 -0.87 -14.07
C CYS A 196 -2.51 -1.55 -15.44
N GLY A 197 -2.17 -2.84 -15.46
CA GLY A 197 -2.07 -3.58 -16.71
C GLY A 197 -1.71 -5.04 -16.48
N LYS A 198 -1.56 -5.81 -17.56
CA LYS A 198 -1.06 -7.18 -17.44
C LYS A 198 0.39 -7.14 -16.98
N LEU A 199 0.70 -7.90 -15.94
CA LEU A 199 2.07 -8.09 -15.47
C LEU A 199 2.89 -8.65 -16.64
N LYS A 200 3.89 -7.88 -17.05
CA LYS A 200 4.84 -8.22 -18.11
C LYS A 200 6.23 -7.87 -17.63
N MET A 201 6.96 -8.87 -17.18
CA MET A 201 8.30 -8.66 -16.60
C MET A 201 9.41 -8.94 -17.62
N HIS A 202 10.00 -7.88 -18.17
CA HIS A 202 11.24 -7.94 -18.93
C HIS A 202 12.44 -7.88 -17.98
N LEU A 203 12.66 -8.96 -17.24
CA LEU A 203 13.88 -9.16 -16.45
C LEU A 203 14.89 -9.90 -17.33
N ASP A 204 15.76 -9.15 -17.99
CA ASP A 204 16.95 -9.65 -18.69
C ASP A 204 18.08 -9.98 -17.69
#